data_AF-V4TP21-F1
#
_entry.id   AF-V4TP21-F1
#
_cell.length_a   1.000
_cell.length_b   1.000
_cell.length_c   1.000
_cell.angle_alpha   90.00
_cell.angle_beta   90.00
_cell.angle_gamma   90.00
#
_symmetry.space_group_name_H-M   'P 1'
#
loop_
_entity.id
_entity.type
_entity.pdbx_description
1 polymer ?
#
loop_
_entity_poly.entity_id
_entity_poly.type
_entity_poly.pdbx_seq_one_letter_code
_entity_poly.pdbx_strand_id
1 'polypeptide(L)' 'MTTSKLPPVTQDLIRIVAIRVAGLEKGQWKDLSAEERNRHLATARRILSAERKYFTRRQNAAA' A
#
# COMPACT_ATOMS: atom_id res chain seq x y z
N MET A 1 -14.74 -9.44 20.46
CA MET A 1 -13.53 -8.59 20.48
C MET A 1 -12.74 -8.85 19.20
N THR A 2 -12.94 -8.05 18.15
CA THR A 2 -12.10 -8.17 16.95
C THR A 2 -10.76 -7.52 17.26
N THR A 3 -9.77 -8.35 17.63
CA THR A 3 -8.38 -7.91 17.71
C THR A 3 -8.04 -7.23 16.39
N SER A 4 -7.81 -5.91 16.43
CA SER A 4 -7.48 -5.07 15.29
C SER A 4 -6.08 -5.41 14.74
N LYS A 5 -5.91 -6.63 14.24
CA LYS A 5 -4.77 -7.01 13.41
C LYS A 5 -4.95 -6.31 12.08
N LEU A 6 -3.99 -5.46 11.73
CA LEU A 6 -3.93 -4.85 10.41
C LEU A 6 -4.04 -5.93 9.34
N PRO A 7 -4.81 -5.68 8.27
CA PRO A 7 -4.94 -6.64 7.18
C PRO A 7 -3.56 -6.96 6.58
N PRO A 8 -3.36 -8.19 6.09
CA PRO A 8 -2.11 -8.57 5.44
C PRO A 8 -1.87 -7.70 4.19
N VAL A 9 -0.61 -7.39 3.92
CA VAL A 9 -0.21 -6.67 2.70
C VAL A 9 -0.23 -7.66 1.53
N THR A 10 -1.34 -7.69 0.80
CA THR A 10 -1.51 -8.54 -0.40
C THR A 10 -1.10 -7.82 -1.67
N GLN A 11 -0.86 -8.55 -2.77
CA GLN A 11 -0.58 -7.96 -4.08
C GLN A 11 -1.72 -7.06 -4.57
N ASP A 12 -2.97 -7.44 -4.34
CA ASP A 12 -4.13 -6.63 -4.72
C ASP A 12 -4.18 -5.31 -3.97
N LEU A 13 -3.90 -5.33 -2.66
CA LEU A 13 -3.83 -4.11 -1.85
C LEU A 13 -2.72 -3.18 -2.34
N ILE A 14 -1.52 -3.73 -2.63
CA ILE A 14 -0.41 -2.96 -3.20
C ILE A 14 -0.83 -2.31 -4.52
N ARG A 15 -1.54 -3.05 -5.39
CA ARG A 15 -2.00 -2.53 -6.69
C ARG A 15 -3.02 -1.41 -6.53
N ILE A 16 -3.99 -1.55 -5.64
CA ILE A 16 -4.99 -0.51 -5.35
C ILE A 16 -4.31 0.76 -4.84
N VAL A 17 -3.38 0.61 -3.89
CA VAL A 17 -2.62 1.75 -3.34
C VAL A 17 -1.73 2.36 -4.41
N ALA A 18 -1.08 1.57 -5.26
CA ALA A 18 -0.25 2.10 -6.34
C ALA A 18 -1.04 2.94 -7.34
N ILE A 19 -2.26 2.50 -7.72
CA ILE A 19 -3.16 3.27 -8.59
C ILE A 19 -3.56 4.58 -7.92
N ARG A 20 -3.94 4.54 -6.62
CA ARG A 20 -4.29 5.76 -5.86
C ARG A 20 -3.13 6.73 -5.71
N VAL A 21 -1.93 6.23 -5.39
CA VAL A 21 -0.73 7.04 -5.22
C VAL A 21 -0.29 7.66 -6.55
N ALA A 22 -0.49 6.97 -7.66
CA ALA A 22 -0.25 7.52 -8.99
C ALA A 22 -1.24 8.64 -9.36
N GLY A 23 -2.37 8.77 -8.65
CA GLY A 23 -3.42 9.75 -8.97
C GLY A 23 -4.10 9.50 -10.31
N LEU A 24 -3.98 8.29 -10.85
CA LEU A 24 -4.41 7.94 -12.19
C LEU A 24 -5.85 7.43 -12.21
N GLU A 25 -6.56 7.75 -13.29
CA GLU A 25 -7.84 7.10 -13.58
C GLU A 25 -7.64 5.63 -13.98
N LYS A 26 -8.69 4.81 -13.83
CA LYS A 26 -8.65 3.34 -14.09
C LYS A 26 -8.10 2.98 -15.48
N GLY A 27 -8.25 3.85 -16.49
CA GLY A 27 -7.73 3.64 -17.84
C GLY A 27 -6.22 3.87 -17.95
N GLN A 28 -5.73 4.96 -17.35
CA GLN A 28 -4.35 5.44 -17.51
C GLN A 28 -3.30 4.50 -16.94
N TRP A 29 -3.68 3.65 -15.96
CA TRP A 29 -2.79 2.62 -15.44
C TRP A 29 -2.31 1.64 -16.53
N LYS A 30 -3.17 1.37 -17.53
CA LYS A 30 -2.85 0.48 -18.66
C LYS A 30 -1.95 1.13 -19.70
N ASP A 31 -1.82 2.45 -19.67
CA ASP A 31 -0.98 3.20 -20.60
C ASP A 31 0.44 3.41 -20.05
N LEU A 32 0.63 3.26 -18.74
CA LEU A 32 1.95 3.28 -18.11
C LEU A 32 2.86 2.18 -18.64
N SER A 33 4.14 2.51 -18.79
CA SER A 33 5.20 1.52 -19.04
C SER A 33 5.35 0.55 -17.86
N ALA A 34 5.95 -0.61 -18.12
CA ALA A 34 6.25 -1.58 -17.06
C ALA A 34 7.15 -0.98 -15.97
N GLU A 35 8.08 -0.09 -16.35
CA GLU A 35 8.98 0.58 -15.42
C GLU A 35 8.24 1.54 -14.48
N GLU A 36 7.35 2.36 -15.01
CA GLU A 36 6.54 3.30 -14.21
C GLU A 36 5.60 2.56 -13.26
N ARG A 37 4.93 1.50 -13.75
CA ARG A 37 4.12 0.63 -12.89
C ARG A 37 4.94 0.05 -11.75
N ASN A 38 6.15 -0.42 -12.03
CA ASN A 38 7.05 -0.95 -11.01
C ASN A 38 7.46 0.12 -9.99
N ARG A 39 7.72 1.36 -10.41
CA ARG A 39 7.98 2.48 -9.50
C ARG A 39 6.79 2.75 -8.58
N HIS A 40 5.57 2.84 -9.11
CA HIS A 40 4.37 3.05 -8.28
C HIS A 40 4.10 1.87 -7.32
N LEU A 41 4.30 0.63 -7.77
CA LEU A 41 4.18 -0.56 -6.91
C LEU A 41 5.23 -0.56 -5.80
N ALA A 42 6.47 -0.13 -6.07
CA ALA A 42 7.52 -0.02 -5.07
C ALA A 42 7.16 1.06 -4.03
N THR A 43 6.65 2.21 -4.47
CA THR A 43 6.17 3.28 -3.58
C THR A 43 5.01 2.80 -2.70
N ALA A 44 4.02 2.11 -3.28
CA ALA A 44 2.90 1.54 -2.53
C ALA A 44 3.36 0.55 -1.44
N ARG A 45 4.34 -0.32 -1.74
CA ARG A 45 4.93 -1.24 -0.75
C ARG A 45 5.60 -0.50 0.40
N ARG A 46 6.32 0.58 0.11
CA ARG A 46 6.99 1.40 1.13
C ARG A 46 5.98 2.06 2.05
N ILE A 47 4.91 2.64 1.49
CA ILE A 47 3.84 3.28 2.27
C ILE A 47 3.15 2.25 3.18
N LEU A 48 2.69 1.13 2.62
CA LEU A 48 2.03 0.07 3.38
C LEU A 48 2.93 -0.49 4.49
N SER A 49 4.23 -0.63 4.22
CA SER A 49 5.21 -1.08 5.22
C SER A 49 5.44 -0.03 6.31
N ALA A 50 5.47 1.25 5.96
CA ALA A 50 5.63 2.35 6.91
C ALA A 50 4.40 2.48 7.82
N GLU A 51 3.19 2.44 7.24
CA GLU A 51 1.94 2.43 8.01
C GLU A 51 1.90 1.25 8.96
N ARG A 52 2.23 0.04 8.47
CA ARG A 52 2.23 -1.15 9.32
C ARG A 52 3.20 -1.02 10.48
N LYS A 53 4.43 -0.54 10.23
CA LYS A 53 5.41 -0.25 11.29
C LYS A 53 4.88 0.78 12.29
N TYR A 54 4.25 1.85 11.83
CA TYR A 54 3.67 2.88 12.69
C TYR A 54 2.56 2.31 13.57
N PHE A 55 1.60 1.60 13.00
CA PHE A 55 0.49 1.01 13.76
C PHE A 55 0.97 -0.09 14.71
N THR A 56 1.93 -0.93 14.32
CA THR A 56 2.54 -1.90 15.24
C THR A 56 3.24 -1.21 16.40
N ARG A 57 4.02 -0.13 16.16
CA ARG A 57 4.65 0.66 17.23
C ARG A 57 3.60 1.29 18.16
N ARG A 58 2.53 1.84 17.59
CA ARG A 58 1.45 2.46 18.37
C ARG A 58 0.67 1.45 19.19
N GLN A 59 0.42 0.24 18.67
CA GLN A 59 -0.20 -0.85 19.42
C GLN A 59 0.70 -1.32 20.57
N ASN A 60 2.02 -1.42 20.35
CA ASN A 60 2.96 -1.79 21.40
C ASN A 60 3.19 -0.69 22.45
N ALA A 61 3.00 0.58 22.10
CA ALA A 61 3.08 1.70 23.04
C ALA A 61 1.79 1.92 23.84
N ALA A 62 0.68 1.31 23.41
CA ALA A 62 -0.63 1.38 24.05
C ALA A 62 -1.00 0.09 24.82
N ALA A 63 -0.10 -0.90 24.84
CA ALA A 63 -0.20 -2.16 25.57
C ALA A 63 0.80 -2.15 26.74
#